data_AF-A0A8S3WVI9-F1
#
_entry.id   AF-A0A8S3WVI9-F1
#
_cell.length_a   1.000
_cell.length_b   1.000
_cell.length_c   1.000
_cell.angle_alpha   90.00
_cell.angle_beta   90.00
_cell.angle_gamma   90.00
#
_symmetry.space_group_name_H-M   'P 1'
#
loop_
_entity.id
_entity.type
_entity.pdbx_description
1 polymer ?
#
loop_
_entity_poly.entity_id
_entity_poly.type
_entity_poly.pdbx_seq_one_letter_code
_entity_poly.pdbx_strand_id
1 'polypeptide(L)'
;MGHNQVKINQQIYRVKVLIPGLIPWARKSFGSERWTFQQNSAPSHRQIGTQNWLKANVPVLIDRDMWPSSSPDLNPLDFCIWGLLQATKQATKHTSVKALKASLTREWNCLSDDVVRAACASFRKRLKLVV
;
A
#
# COMPACT_ATOMS: atom_id res chain seq x y z
N MET A 1 -8.82 -8.79 -27.52
CA MET A 1 -9.21 -9.61 -26.35
C MET A 1 -9.21 -8.72 -25.12
N GLY A 2 -10.38 -8.42 -24.57
CA GLY A 2 -10.52 -7.52 -23.43
C GLY A 2 -9.89 -8.15 -22.19
N HIS A 3 -8.85 -7.51 -21.65
CA HIS A 3 -8.44 -7.80 -20.28
C HIS A 3 -9.62 -7.42 -19.37
N ASN A 4 -10.32 -8.41 -18.82
CA ASN A 4 -11.27 -8.18 -17.74
C ASN A 4 -10.49 -7.59 -16.57
N GLN A 5 -10.49 -6.26 -16.48
CA GLN A 5 -9.82 -5.52 -15.44
C GLN A 5 -10.64 -5.74 -14.16
N VAL A 6 -10.21 -6.69 -13.34
CA VAL A 6 -10.84 -6.95 -12.04
C VAL A 6 -10.65 -5.69 -11.20
N LYS A 7 -11.70 -4.85 -11.13
CA LYS A 7 -11.70 -3.64 -10.31
C LYS A 7 -11.87 -4.06 -8.85
N ILE A 8 -10.88 -3.72 -8.02
CA ILE A 8 -10.99 -3.96 -6.58
C ILE A 8 -12.06 -3.02 -6.03
N ASN A 9 -13.18 -3.59 -5.59
CA ASN A 9 -14.23 -2.87 -4.86
C ASN A 9 -13.99 -3.00 -3.35
N GLN A 10 -14.82 -2.35 -2.53
CA GLN A 10 -14.69 -2.38 -1.07
C GLN A 10 -14.78 -3.79 -0.47
N GLN A 11 -15.62 -4.67 -1.02
CA GLN A 11 -15.79 -6.02 -0.50
C GLN A 11 -14.55 -6.85 -0.82
N ILE A 12 -14.08 -6.84 -2.08
CA ILE A 12 -12.86 -7.54 -2.48
C ILE A 12 -11.67 -7.04 -1.65
N TYR A 13 -11.55 -5.72 -1.46
CA TYR A 13 -10.49 -5.15 -0.65
C TYR A 13 -10.50 -5.70 0.79
N ARG A 14 -11.65 -5.72 1.45
CA ARG A 14 -11.76 -6.30 2.81
C ARG A 14 -11.45 -7.80 2.83
N VAL A 15 -12.14 -8.58 2.00
CA VAL A 15 -12.12 -10.06 2.12
C VAL A 15 -10.90 -10.72 1.49
N LYS A 16 -10.24 -10.07 0.52
CA LYS A 16 -9.08 -10.62 -0.18
C LYS A 16 -7.76 -9.93 0.18
N VAL A 17 -7.78 -8.71 0.74
CA VAL A 17 -6.56 -7.97 1.08
C VAL A 17 -6.44 -7.75 2.58
N LEU A 18 -7.40 -7.06 3.21
CA LEU A 18 -7.27 -6.67 4.62
C LEU A 18 -7.37 -7.86 5.58
N ILE A 19 -8.43 -8.65 5.48
CA ILE A 19 -8.67 -9.77 6.42
C ILE A 19 -7.58 -10.84 6.33
N PRO A 20 -7.25 -11.40 5.16
CA PRO A 20 -6.25 -12.47 5.08
C PRO A 20 -4.80 -11.96 5.11
N GLY A 21 -4.55 -10.70 4.73
CA GLY A 21 -3.20 -10.15 4.64
C GLY A 21 -2.84 -9.29 5.85
N LEU A 22 -3.54 -8.17 6.04
CA LEU A 22 -3.18 -7.16 7.03
C LEU A 22 -3.23 -7.71 8.46
N ILE A 23 -4.33 -8.35 8.87
CA ILE A 23 -4.52 -8.73 10.28
C ILE A 23 -3.51 -9.79 10.75
N PRO A 24 -3.30 -10.92 10.04
CA PRO A 24 -2.31 -11.89 10.45
C PRO A 24 -0.89 -11.30 10.45
N TRP A 25 -0.57 -10.49 9.45
CA TRP A 25 0.75 -9.84 9.36
C TRP A 25 0.96 -8.87 10.52
N ALA A 26 0.01 -7.97 10.79
CA ALA A 26 0.13 -6.99 11.86
C ALA A 26 0.26 -7.65 13.25
N ARG A 27 -0.51 -8.71 13.51
CA ARG A 27 -0.39 -9.50 14.76
C ARG A 27 1.00 -10.12 14.90
N LYS A 28 1.53 -10.67 13.81
CA LYS A 28 2.87 -11.28 13.80
C LYS A 28 3.98 -10.22 13.96
N SER A 29 3.84 -9.06 13.33
CA SER A 29 4.88 -8.03 13.25
C SER A 29 4.92 -7.10 14.46
N PHE A 30 3.76 -6.72 15.01
CA PHE A 30 3.66 -5.75 16.10
C PHE A 30 3.29 -6.40 17.44
N GLY A 31 2.77 -7.62 17.46
CA GLY A 31 2.31 -8.25 18.70
C GLY A 31 1.25 -7.39 19.41
N SER A 32 1.57 -6.92 20.61
CA SER A 32 0.73 -6.02 21.42
C SER A 32 0.99 -4.53 21.17
N GLU A 33 2.01 -4.18 20.38
CA GLU A 33 2.38 -2.78 20.14
C GLU A 33 1.32 -2.03 19.34
N ARG A 34 1.15 -0.75 19.66
CA ARG A 34 0.20 0.11 18.97
C ARG A 34 0.80 0.62 17.66
N TRP A 35 0.10 0.43 16.56
CA TRP A 35 0.52 0.84 15.22
C TRP A 35 -0.54 1.70 14.53
N THR A 36 -0.14 2.40 13.46
CA THR A 36 -1.03 3.25 12.67
C THR A 36 -1.17 2.71 11.26
N PHE A 37 -2.41 2.51 10.82
CA PHE A 37 -2.73 2.14 9.45
C PHE A 37 -2.92 3.39 8.58
N GLN A 38 -2.30 3.39 7.41
CA GLN A 38 -2.44 4.42 6.39
C GLN A 38 -2.71 3.76 5.05
N GLN A 39 -3.56 4.39 4.24
CA GLN A 39 -3.86 4.00 2.87
C GLN A 39 -4.19 5.24 2.03
N ASN A 40 -3.98 5.17 0.71
CA ASN A 40 -4.35 6.26 -0.19
C ASN A 40 -5.88 6.35 -0.41
N SER A 41 -6.32 7.43 -1.06
CA SER A 41 -7.73 7.75 -1.33
C SER A 41 -8.37 6.96 -2.48
N ALA A 42 -7.90 5.74 -2.79
CA ALA A 42 -8.51 4.92 -3.84
C ALA A 42 -10.01 4.66 -3.57
N PRO A 43 -10.86 4.52 -4.61
CA PRO A 43 -12.31 4.44 -4.42
C PRO A 43 -12.78 3.35 -3.45
N SER A 44 -12.15 2.16 -3.46
CA SER A 44 -12.44 1.04 -2.56
C SER A 44 -12.06 1.32 -1.11
N HIS A 45 -11.03 2.13 -0.89
CA HIS A 45 -10.53 2.49 0.44
C HIS A 45 -11.46 3.51 1.11
N ARG A 46 -11.97 4.47 0.34
CA ARG A 46 -12.85 5.54 0.84
C ARG A 46 -14.29 5.12 1.15
N GLN A 47 -14.71 3.94 0.66
CA GLN A 47 -16.07 3.45 0.90
C GLN A 47 -16.35 3.27 2.40
N ILE A 48 -17.57 3.59 2.80
CA ILE A 48 -18.01 3.52 4.21
C ILE A 48 -17.77 2.14 4.82
N GLY A 49 -18.04 1.06 4.09
CA GLY A 49 -17.82 -0.30 4.60
C GLY A 49 -16.36 -0.62 4.87
N THR A 50 -15.42 -0.09 4.06
CA THR A 50 -13.98 -0.26 4.30
C THR A 50 -13.52 0.57 5.50
N GLN A 51 -13.95 1.83 5.58
CA GLN A 51 -13.59 2.72 6.67
C GLN A 51 -14.13 2.22 8.02
N ASN A 52 -15.39 1.81 8.08
CA ASN A 52 -15.99 1.24 9.31
C ASN A 52 -15.28 -0.03 9.75
N TRP A 53 -14.95 -0.92 8.81
CA TRP A 53 -14.22 -2.13 9.13
C TRP A 53 -12.83 -1.80 9.70
N LEU A 54 -12.08 -0.87 9.08
CA LEU A 54 -10.77 -0.47 9.58
C LEU A 54 -10.87 0.15 10.98
N LYS A 55 -11.79 1.10 11.20
CA LYS A 55 -12.01 1.73 12.51
C LYS A 55 -12.29 0.71 13.62
N ALA A 56 -12.94 -0.41 13.29
CA ALA A 56 -13.22 -1.49 14.24
C ALA A 56 -12.08 -2.51 14.42
N ASN A 57 -11.12 -2.61 13.50
CA ASN A 57 -10.16 -3.73 13.44
C ASN A 57 -8.67 -3.30 13.51
N VAL A 58 -8.36 -2.00 13.42
CA VAL A 58 -6.99 -1.49 13.55
C VAL A 58 -6.90 -0.51 14.73
N PRO A 59 -5.75 -0.46 15.45
CA PRO A 59 -5.65 0.32 16.69
C PRO A 59 -5.60 1.84 16.47
N VAL A 60 -5.06 2.29 15.34
CA VAL A 60 -5.07 3.69 14.90
C VAL A 60 -5.22 3.71 13.38
N LEU A 61 -6.14 4.52 12.87
CA LEU A 61 -6.39 4.71 11.44
C LEU A 61 -6.18 6.18 11.08
N ILE A 62 -5.34 6.45 10.07
CA ILE A 62 -5.43 7.70 9.33
C ILE A 62 -6.57 7.53 8.34
N ASP A 63 -7.74 8.07 8.69
CA ASP A 63 -8.94 7.87 7.91
C ASP A 63 -8.99 8.79 6.68
N ARG A 64 -10.03 8.60 5.86
CA ARG A 64 -10.16 9.31 4.59
C ARG A 64 -10.24 10.85 4.74
N ASP A 65 -10.63 11.34 5.92
CA ASP A 65 -10.85 12.76 6.17
C ASP A 65 -9.56 13.41 6.71
N MET A 66 -8.66 12.62 7.32
CA MET A 66 -7.31 13.04 7.70
C MET A 66 -6.30 12.96 6.54
N TRP A 67 -6.50 12.07 5.56
CA TRP A 67 -5.59 11.93 4.43
C TRP A 67 -5.92 12.93 3.32
N PRO A 68 -4.97 13.78 2.87
CA PRO A 68 -5.23 14.73 1.80
C PRO A 68 -5.52 14.00 0.48
N SER A 69 -6.53 14.48 -0.22
CA SER A 69 -6.94 13.90 -1.50
C SER A 69 -5.88 14.15 -2.57
N SER A 70 -5.63 13.14 -3.41
CA SER A 70 -4.69 13.23 -4.54
C SER A 70 -3.24 13.58 -4.15
N SER A 71 -2.76 13.06 -3.03
CA SER A 71 -1.39 13.29 -2.52
C SER A 71 -0.46 12.07 -2.67
N PRO A 72 -0.06 11.67 -3.89
CA PRO A 72 0.93 10.62 -4.08
C PRO A 72 2.31 11.01 -3.53
N ASP A 73 2.59 12.31 -3.45
CA ASP A 73 3.78 12.90 -2.85
C ASP A 73 3.91 12.63 -1.35
N LEU A 74 2.80 12.29 -0.68
CA LEU A 74 2.76 11.95 0.73
C LEU A 74 2.68 10.44 1.01
N ASN A 75 2.43 9.58 0.01
CA ASN A 75 2.40 8.13 0.22
C ASN A 75 3.78 7.49 -0.07
N PRO A 76 4.48 6.90 0.93
CA PRO A 76 5.78 6.25 0.71
C PRO A 76 5.79 5.19 -0.38
N LEU A 77 4.67 4.47 -0.56
CA LEU A 77 4.53 3.51 -1.64
C LEU A 77 4.55 4.21 -3.01
N ASP A 78 3.85 5.34 -3.16
CA ASP A 78 3.71 6.04 -4.44
C ASP A 78 4.97 6.86 -4.79
N PHE A 79 5.53 7.64 -3.86
CA PHE A 79 6.68 8.51 -4.17
C PHE A 79 8.03 7.78 -4.21
N CYS A 80 8.13 6.54 -3.72
CA CYS A 80 9.40 5.82 -3.64
C CYS A 80 9.28 4.36 -4.11
N ILE A 81 8.56 3.51 -3.37
CA ILE A 81 8.64 2.05 -3.55
C ILE A 81 8.17 1.62 -4.96
N TRP A 82 7.05 2.17 -5.44
CA TRP A 82 6.56 1.87 -6.79
C TRP A 82 7.47 2.41 -7.89
N GLY A 83 8.20 3.50 -7.66
CA GLY A 83 9.21 3.98 -8.60
C GLY A 83 10.36 2.98 -8.76
N LEU A 84 10.85 2.44 -7.63
CA LEU A 84 11.92 1.43 -7.62
C LEU A 84 11.51 0.15 -8.35
N LEU A 85 10.31 -0.38 -8.09
CA LEU A 85 9.83 -1.59 -8.77
C LEU A 85 9.53 -1.37 -10.26
N GLN A 86 9.11 -0.16 -10.64
CA GLN A 86 8.86 0.18 -12.04
C GLN A 86 10.15 0.25 -12.86
N ALA A 87 11.26 0.67 -12.27
CA ALA A 87 12.56 0.67 -12.95
C ALA A 87 12.92 -0.75 -13.45
N THR A 88 12.63 -1.79 -12.65
CA THR A 88 12.83 -3.19 -13.07
C THR A 88 11.93 -3.58 -14.25
N LYS A 89 10.65 -3.19 -14.21
CA LYS A 89 9.72 -3.43 -15.32
C LYS A 89 10.21 -2.76 -16.61
N GLN A 90 10.83 -1.59 -16.52
CA GLN A 90 11.36 -0.88 -17.69
C GLN A 90 12.67 -1.50 -18.19
N ALA A 91 13.51 -2.03 -17.29
CA ALA A 91 14.78 -2.65 -17.64
C ALA A 91 14.64 -4.02 -18.35
N THR A 92 13.55 -4.75 -18.10
CA THR A 92 13.36 -6.12 -18.64
C THR A 92 12.06 -6.24 -19.42
N LYS A 93 12.13 -6.76 -20.65
CA LYS A 93 10.91 -7.17 -21.39
C LYS A 93 10.35 -8.45 -20.77
N HIS A 94 9.08 -8.42 -20.35
CA HIS A 94 8.39 -9.58 -19.82
C HIS A 94 7.41 -10.13 -20.86
N THR A 95 7.53 -11.41 -21.20
CA THR A 95 6.70 -12.08 -22.21
C THR A 95 5.38 -12.64 -21.67
N SER A 96 5.18 -12.60 -20.34
CA SER A 96 3.93 -13.05 -19.70
C SER A 96 3.68 -12.38 -18.36
N VAL A 97 2.41 -12.39 -17.90
CA VAL A 97 2.02 -11.92 -16.56
C VAL A 97 2.73 -12.71 -15.46
N LYS A 98 2.97 -14.02 -15.66
CA LYS A 98 3.70 -14.86 -14.71
C LYS A 98 5.16 -14.39 -14.56
N ALA A 99 5.83 -14.13 -15.68
CA ALA A 99 7.19 -13.61 -15.68
C ALA A 99 7.29 -12.23 -15.02
N LEU A 100 6.33 -11.34 -15.30
CA LEU A 100 6.26 -10.02 -14.66
C LEU A 100 6.09 -10.15 -13.14
N LYS A 101 5.14 -10.98 -12.68
CA LYS A 101 4.92 -11.22 -11.23
C LYS A 101 6.18 -11.77 -10.56
N ALA A 102 6.82 -12.77 -11.15
CA ALA A 102 8.04 -13.36 -10.60
C ALA A 102 9.17 -12.33 -10.49
N SER A 103 9.35 -11.49 -11.51
CA SER A 103 10.34 -10.41 -11.47
C SER A 103 10.02 -9.41 -10.37
N LEU A 104 8.79 -8.88 -10.30
CA LEU A 104 8.39 -7.91 -9.27
C LEU A 104 8.53 -8.48 -7.85
N THR A 105 8.19 -9.75 -7.63
CA THR A 105 8.39 -10.42 -6.33
C THR A 105 9.87 -10.52 -5.96
N ARG A 106 10.74 -10.85 -6.91
CA ARG A 106 12.18 -10.89 -6.66
C ARG A 106 12.71 -9.52 -6.23
N GLU A 107 12.38 -8.48 -6.97
CA GLU A 107 12.83 -7.13 -6.65
C GLU A 107 12.28 -6.63 -5.32
N TRP A 108 11.00 -6.91 -5.03
CA TRP A 108 10.41 -6.62 -3.73
C TRP A 108 11.19 -7.28 -2.60
N ASN A 109 11.58 -8.55 -2.76
CA ASN A 109 12.38 -9.26 -1.76
C ASN A 109 13.83 -8.78 -1.67
N CYS A 110 14.34 -8.09 -2.70
CA CYS A 110 15.66 -7.47 -2.70
C CYS A 110 15.66 -6.04 -2.14
N LEU A 111 14.48 -5.43 -1.91
CA LEU A 111 14.41 -4.13 -1.25
C LEU A 111 14.96 -4.25 0.17
N SER A 112 16.00 -3.48 0.48
CA SER A 112 16.54 -3.46 1.83
C SER A 112 15.62 -2.73 2.79
N ASP A 113 15.62 -3.17 4.04
CA ASP A 113 14.85 -2.50 5.09
C ASP A 113 15.26 -1.03 5.25
N ASP A 114 16.51 -0.67 4.94
CA ASP A 114 17.01 0.71 4.98
C ASP A 114 16.30 1.61 3.96
N VAL A 115 16.04 1.09 2.75
CA VAL A 115 15.25 1.82 1.73
C VAL A 115 13.83 2.06 2.24
N VAL A 116 13.21 1.04 2.83
CA VAL A 116 11.84 1.16 3.39
C VAL A 116 11.81 2.16 4.55
N ARG A 117 12.78 2.07 5.47
CA ARG A 117 12.92 3.02 6.60
C ARG A 117 13.15 4.44 6.12
N ALA A 118 14.01 4.65 5.12
CA ALA A 118 14.27 5.98 4.55
C ALA A 118 13.03 6.58 3.86
N ALA A 119 12.26 5.76 3.14
CA ALA A 119 11.00 6.19 2.53
C ALA A 119 9.99 6.63 3.62
N CYS A 120 9.81 5.81 4.67
CA CYS A 120 8.95 6.14 5.80
C CYS A 120 9.42 7.40 6.57
N ALA A 121 10.72 7.55 6.81
CA ALA A 121 11.27 8.73 7.49
C ALA A 121 11.07 10.02 6.67
N SER A 122 11.08 9.90 5.34
CA SER A 122 10.85 11.02 4.43
C SER A 122 9.40 11.53 4.45
N PHE A 123 8.44 10.71 4.89
CA PHE A 123 7.04 11.12 5.03
C PHE A 123 6.90 12.39 5.88
N ARG A 124 7.51 12.42 7.07
CA ARG A 124 7.41 13.57 7.98
C ARG A 124 8.01 14.84 7.39
N LYS A 125 9.11 14.72 6.63
CA LYS A 125 9.73 15.87 5.95
C LYS A 125 8.81 16.41 4.86
N ARG A 126 8.22 15.52 4.06
CA ARG A 126 7.28 15.86 2.98
C ARG A 126 6.00 16.49 3.52
N LEU A 127 5.46 15.97 4.63
CA LEU A 127 4.27 16.52 5.27
C LEU A 127 4.46 18.00 5.66
N LYS A 128 5.65 18.38 6.16
CA LYS A 128 5.96 19.77 6.50
C LYS A 128 6.03 20.73 5.31
N LEU A 129 6.12 20.22 4.08
CA LEU A 129 6.17 21.04 2.86
C LEU A 129 4.77 21.32 2.28
N VAL A 130 3.74 20.66 2.80
CA VAL A 130 2.35 20.76 2.33
C VAL A 130 1.45 21.48 3.35
N VAL A 131 2.00 21.83 4.51
CA VAL A 131 1.35 22.59 5.59
C VAL A 131 1.82 24.04 5.55
#